data_AF-A0A4R3Q3G0-F1
#
_entry.id   AF-A0A4R3Q3G0-F1
#
_cell.length_a   1.000
_cell.length_b   1.000
_cell.length_c   1.000
_cell.angle_alpha   90.00
_cell.angle_beta   90.00
_cell.angle_gamma   90.00
#
_symmetry.space_group_name_H-M   'P 1'
#
loop_
_entity.id
_entity.type
_entity.pdbx_description
1 polymer ?
#
loop_
_entity_poly.entity_id
_entity_poly.type
_entity_poly.pdbx_seq_one_letter_code
_entity_poly.pdbx_strand_id
1 'polypeptide(L)'
;MPISLPSSRPKEVKLFRNNRSQAVRIPAEFELPGDRVMIHREGDKLIIEPVTGPSNFAELIAEWRKEPPLGPEDQFPDIEDMPAKPENIF
;
A
#
# COMPACT_ATOMS: atom_id res chain seq x y z
N MET A 1 24.42 6.43 1.02
CA MET A 1 24.38 5.42 -0.07
C MET A 1 23.91 6.16 -1.32
N PRO A 2 24.67 6.20 -2.42
CA PRO A 2 24.17 6.82 -3.65
C PRO A 2 23.03 5.95 -4.21
N ILE A 3 21.87 6.56 -4.44
CA ILE A 3 20.75 5.93 -5.13
C ILE A 3 21.19 5.76 -6.58
N SER A 4 21.45 4.53 -7.01
CA SER A 4 21.71 4.24 -8.42
C SER A 4 20.47 4.60 -9.21
N LEU A 5 20.57 5.55 -10.13
CA LEU A 5 19.48 5.88 -11.04
C LEU A 5 19.13 4.62 -11.85
N PRO A 6 17.84 4.22 -11.91
CA PRO A 6 17.45 3.04 -12.67
C PRO A 6 17.79 3.24 -14.15
N SER A 7 18.44 2.25 -14.76
CA SER A 7 18.74 2.26 -16.19
C SER A 7 17.42 2.27 -16.97
N SER A 8 17.13 3.37 -17.67
CA SER A 8 15.87 3.57 -18.39
C SER A 8 15.78 2.82 -19.73
N ARG A 9 16.79 2.02 -20.09
CA ARG A 9 16.81 1.32 -21.39
C ARG A 9 15.96 0.06 -21.33
N PRO A 10 15.00 -0.15 -22.25
CA PRO A 10 14.22 -1.38 -22.31
C PRO A 10 15.13 -2.61 -22.44
N LYS A 11 14.81 -3.67 -21.71
CA LYS A 11 15.52 -4.95 -21.78
C LYS A 11 14.54 -6.06 -22.09
N GLU A 12 14.85 -6.83 -23.13
CA GLU A 12 14.06 -8.02 -23.46
C GLU A 12 14.34 -9.12 -22.43
N VAL A 13 13.27 -9.66 -21.86
CA VAL A 13 13.33 -10.72 -20.85
C VAL A 13 12.37 -11.84 -21.22
N LYS A 14 12.74 -13.06 -20.87
CA LYS A 14 11.94 -14.25 -21.19
C LYS A 14 10.83 -14.45 -20.15
N LEU A 15 9.60 -14.63 -20.63
CA LEU A 15 8.48 -15.09 -19.82
C LEU A 15 8.65 -16.56 -19.45
N PHE A 16 8.28 -16.90 -18.23
CA PHE A 16 8.28 -18.28 -17.76
C PHE A 16 7.00 -18.60 -16.97
N ARG A 17 6.84 -19.86 -16.61
CA ARG A 17 5.71 -20.34 -15.80
C ARG A 17 6.17 -20.62 -14.38
N ASN A 18 5.43 -20.12 -13.41
CA ASN A 18 5.53 -20.50 -12.00
C ASN A 18 4.22 -21.19 -11.62
N ASN A 19 4.22 -22.53 -11.60
CA ASN A 19 3.03 -23.35 -11.46
C ASN A 19 1.93 -22.97 -12.48
N ARG A 20 0.78 -22.49 -12.00
CA ARG A 20 -0.37 -22.07 -12.82
C ARG A 20 -0.28 -20.62 -13.30
N SER A 21 0.75 -19.88 -12.90
CA SER A 21 0.91 -18.45 -13.20
C SER A 21 2.02 -18.20 -14.22
N GLN A 22 1.89 -17.11 -14.99
CA GLN A 22 2.98 -16.57 -15.79
C GLN A 22 3.82 -15.63 -14.91
N ALA A 23 5.13 -15.63 -15.11
CA ALA A 23 6.07 -14.81 -14.35
C ALA A 23 7.16 -14.23 -15.26
N VAL A 24 7.71 -13.11 -14.82
CA VAL A 24 8.88 -12.44 -15.40
C VAL A 24 9.93 -12.27 -14.30
N ARG A 25 11.21 -12.48 -14.63
CA ARG A 25 12.30 -12.17 -13.71
C ARG A 25 12.60 -10.69 -13.87
N ILE A 26 12.49 -9.94 -12.78
CA ILE A 26 12.86 -8.53 -12.75
C ILE A 26 14.39 -8.46 -12.61
N PRO A 27 15.14 -7.95 -13.60
CA PRO A 27 16.58 -7.75 -13.46
C PRO A 27 16.87 -6.72 -12.35
N ALA A 28 18.05 -6.83 -11.71
CA ALA A 28 18.42 -5.98 -10.57
C ALA A 28 18.36 -4.47 -10.88
N GLU A 29 18.63 -4.08 -12.14
CA GLU A 29 18.54 -2.68 -12.56
C GLU A 29 17.10 -2.12 -12.61
N PHE A 30 16.08 -2.99 -12.56
CA PHE A 30 14.65 -2.65 -12.51
C PHE A 30 13.99 -3.06 -11.18
N GLU A 31 14.78 -3.38 -10.16
CA GLU A 31 14.26 -3.81 -8.86
C GLU A 31 13.38 -2.72 -8.23
N LEU A 32 12.17 -3.09 -7.85
CA LEU A 32 11.22 -2.21 -7.20
C LEU A 32 11.43 -2.25 -5.68
N PRO A 33 11.26 -1.12 -4.97
CA PRO A 33 11.33 -1.11 -3.52
C PRO A 33 10.15 -1.90 -2.91
N GLY A 34 10.40 -2.55 -1.78
CA GLY A 34 9.40 -3.31 -1.04
C GLY A 34 9.25 -4.76 -1.51
N ASP A 35 8.22 -5.45 -1.00
CA ASP A 35 7.92 -6.86 -1.26
C ASP A 35 6.61 -7.05 -2.04
N ARG A 36 5.88 -5.96 -2.30
CA ARG A 36 4.55 -5.96 -2.90
C ARG A 36 4.46 -4.97 -4.05
N VAL A 37 3.72 -5.37 -5.09
CA VAL A 37 3.48 -4.56 -6.28
C VAL A 37 2.01 -4.61 -6.68
N MET A 38 1.52 -3.52 -7.24
CA MET A 38 0.25 -3.46 -7.95
C MET A 38 0.50 -3.72 -9.43
N ILE A 39 -0.39 -4.47 -10.08
CA ILE A 39 -0.34 -4.73 -11.53
C ILE A 39 -1.67 -4.30 -12.14
N HIS A 40 -1.60 -3.47 -13.18
CA HIS A 40 -2.74 -3.13 -14.03
C HIS A 40 -2.37 -3.16 -15.51
N ARG A 41 -3.40 -3.13 -16.35
CA ARG A 41 -3.26 -3.21 -17.81
C ARG A 41 -3.76 -1.94 -18.45
N GLU A 42 -2.93 -1.36 -19.31
CA GLU A 42 -3.29 -0.22 -20.17
C GLU A 42 -3.04 -0.64 -21.63
N GLY A 43 -4.13 -0.99 -22.33
CA GLY A 43 -4.06 -1.55 -23.69
C GLY A 43 -3.27 -2.87 -23.73
N ASP A 44 -2.18 -2.88 -24.47
CA ASP A 44 -1.27 -4.02 -24.62
C ASP A 44 -0.17 -4.06 -23.55
N LYS A 45 -0.06 -3.03 -22.71
CA LYS A 45 0.99 -2.90 -21.69
C LYS A 45 0.51 -3.40 -20.34
N LEU A 46 1.40 -4.09 -19.61
CA LEU A 46 1.27 -4.34 -18.18
C LEU A 46 2.12 -3.32 -17.44
N ILE A 47 1.50 -2.58 -16.53
CA ILE A 47 2.16 -1.61 -15.66
C ILE A 47 2.28 -2.24 -14.27
N ILE A 48 3.46 -2.13 -13.68
CA ILE A 48 3.79 -2.68 -12.37
C ILE A 48 4.32 -1.54 -11.50
N GLU A 49 3.67 -1.28 -10.38
CA GLU A 49 4.02 -0.19 -9.47
C GLU A 49 4.23 -0.74 -8.06
N PRO A 50 5.21 -0.23 -7.29
CA PRO A 50 5.40 -0.66 -5.91
C PRO A 50 4.21 -0.21 -5.06
N VAL A 51 3.75 -1.07 -4.15
CA VAL A 51 2.77 -0.65 -3.15
C VAL A 51 3.50 0.13 -2.07
N THR A 52 3.23 1.43 -2.00
CA THR A 52 3.76 2.30 -0.95
C THR A 52 2.74 2.42 0.19
N GLY A 53 3.20 2.23 1.42
CA GLY A 53 2.38 2.37 2.62
C GLY A 53 2.35 1.12 3.51
N PRO A 54 1.68 1.21 4.67
CA PRO A 54 1.64 0.15 5.66
C PRO A 54 0.89 -1.06 5.12
N SER A 55 1.56 -2.22 5.17
CA SER A 55 1.08 -3.48 4.60
C SER A 55 0.00 -4.15 5.46
N ASN A 56 -0.09 -3.74 6.73
CA ASN A 56 -0.98 -4.31 7.74
C ASN A 56 -1.38 -3.26 8.80
N PHE A 57 -2.37 -3.61 9.62
CA PHE A 57 -2.93 -2.71 10.65
C PHE A 57 -1.89 -2.29 11.70
N ALA A 58 -0.92 -3.16 12.01
CA ALA A 58 0.12 -2.83 12.99
C ALA A 58 1.10 -1.78 12.45
N GLU A 59 1.50 -1.90 11.19
CA GLU A 59 2.34 -0.89 10.51
C GLU A 59 1.62 0.45 10.40
N LEU A 60 0.31 0.44 10.09
CA LEU A 60 -0.49 1.65 10.02
C LEU A 60 -0.56 2.37 11.38
N ILE A 61 -0.83 1.63 12.46
CA ILE A 61 -0.82 2.20 13.82
C ILE A 61 0.57 2.73 14.18
N ALA A 62 1.64 2.00 13.83
CA ALA A 62 3.01 2.43 14.11
C ALA A 62 3.39 3.71 13.35
N GLU A 63 2.82 3.92 12.16
CA GLU A 63 2.98 5.15 11.39
C GLU A 63 2.20 6.31 12.03
N TRP A 64 0.91 6.11 12.34
CA TRP A 64 0.11 7.13 13.05
C TRP A 64 0.69 7.53 14.40
N ARG A 65 1.34 6.62 15.13
CA ARG A 65 2.03 6.95 16.39
C ARG A 65 3.22 7.90 16.22
N LYS A 66 3.76 8.05 15.02
CA LYS A 66 4.85 9.01 14.74
C LYS A 66 4.32 10.41 14.48
N GLU A 67 3.04 10.53 14.15
CA GLU A 67 2.42 11.82 13.91
C GLU A 67 2.20 12.56 15.24
N PRO A 68 2.31 13.89 15.25
CA PRO A 68 1.97 14.67 16.43
C PRO A 68 0.49 14.45 16.79
N PRO A 69 0.13 14.49 18.09
CA PRO A 69 -1.27 14.44 18.49
C PRO A 69 -2.04 15.59 17.84
N LEU A 70 -3.29 15.31 17.48
CA LEU A 70 -4.18 16.28 16.88
C LEU A 70 -4.41 17.48 17.81
N GLY A 71 -4.65 18.65 17.20
CA GLY A 71 -4.81 19.90 17.92
C GLY A 71 -6.15 19.99 18.66
N PRO A 72 -6.34 21.01 19.52
CA PRO A 72 -7.62 21.29 20.18
C PRO A 72 -8.81 21.45 19.20
N GLU A 73 -8.55 21.90 17.98
CA GLU A 73 -9.52 22.06 16.89
C GLU A 73 -10.10 20.74 16.37
N ASP A 74 -9.36 19.64 16.54
CA ASP A 74 -9.75 18.29 16.12
C ASP A 74 -10.37 17.48 17.25
N GLN A 75 -10.47 18.04 18.46
CA GLN A 75 -11.08 17.35 19.58
C GLN A 75 -12.57 17.16 19.34
N PHE A 76 -13.04 15.94 19.56
CA PHE A 76 -14.47 15.67 19.60
C PHE A 76 -15.12 16.48 20.73
N PRO A 77 -16.35 16.97 20.52
CA PRO A 77 -17.10 17.59 21.60
C PRO A 77 -17.35 16.58 22.72
N ASP A 78 -17.53 17.07 23.94
CA ASP A 78 -18.01 16.24 25.04
C ASP A 78 -19.40 15.71 24.69
N ILE A 79 -19.52 14.38 24.57
CA ILE A 79 -20.79 13.69 24.33
C ILE A 79 -21.20 13.04 25.64
N GLU A 80 -22.37 13.41 26.16
CA GLU A 80 -22.95 12.72 27.31
C GLU A 80 -23.30 11.27 26.93
N ASP A 81 -22.72 10.30 27.65
CA ASP A 81 -23.03 8.87 27.49
C ASP A 81 -24.40 8.56 28.13
N MET A 82 -25.46 8.96 27.43
CA MET A 82 -26.81 8.72 27.86
C MET A 82 -27.16 7.23 27.72
N PRO A 83 -27.81 6.62 28.72
CA PRO A 83 -28.30 5.26 28.55
C PRO A 83 -29.26 5.18 27.37
N ALA A 84 -29.27 4.04 26.69
CA ALA A 84 -30.20 3.78 25.60
C ALA A 84 -31.64 4.05 26.05
N LYS A 85 -32.40 4.76 25.22
CA LYS A 85 -33.82 4.98 25.48
C LYS A 85 -34.56 3.66 25.29
N PRO A 86 -35.43 3.26 26.23
CA PRO A 86 -36.26 2.10 26.04
C PRO A 86 -37.22 2.36 24.87
N GLU A 87 -37.08 1.61 23.79
CA GLU A 87 -38.03 1.59 22.69
C GLU A 87 -38.92 0.37 22.79
N ASN A 88 -40.22 0.54 22.54
CA ASN A 88 -41.14 -0.57 22.48
C ASN A 88 -41.02 -1.22 21.09
N ILE A 89 -40.28 -2.33 21.02
CA ILE A 89 -40.05 -3.13 19.80
C ILE A 89 -41.10 -4.23 19.60
N PHE A 90 -42.27 -4.12 20.24
CA PHE A 90 -43.38 -5.07 20.15
C PHE A 90 -44.71 -4.38 19.82
#